data_AF-A0A067T0P8-F1
#
_entry.id   AF-A0A067T0P8-F1
#
_cell.length_a   1.000
_cell.length_b   1.000
_cell.length_c   1.000
_cell.angle_alpha   90.00
_cell.angle_beta   90.00
_cell.angle_gamma   90.00
#
_symmetry.space_group_name_H-M   'P 1'
#
loop_
_entity.id
_entity.type
_entity.pdbx_description
1 polymer ?
#
loop_
_entity_poly.entity_id
_entity_poly.type
_entity_poly.pdbx_seq_one_letter_code
_entity_poly.pdbx_strand_id
1 'polypeptide(L)'
;MAKIPRNPVTGRVDLPDIVKYMEQNPSAMAEFMSDYDKSGAGIPKVDLTTYDYNALASTIVHESLWVIQLESMGFVDKNGSPIDPHKAHSSSGVQPTFMIYCYDDKGKYRVMDETVGLPNSKTVLESIQRAIAEPILPLKPCLPWLLLVSVKLQQHGAVLKPFLDSLPAPLNWRFETPEEAEGVLEGVHTLNEQGVREFMALAVKAKTTGNQAFTKKDRKAALDAYGEALGHIIELLSQKPDPDDEAKAVRLRAICYANRAATYLMPGEGSDFKKALQDGKASEEVDPSYSKAQATASDMLGNTDGALDAIARALRRKDLENDVGLVDRLVELITGGKGFPKDEADFKNWMLDVLINDRKSSERLSGIKGEWSRRCDAQFAKWNKK
;
A
#
# COMPACT_ATOMS: atom_id res chain seq x y z
N MET A 1 -12.75 -20.96 -0.24
CA MET A 1 -12.76 -19.59 0.34
C MET A 1 -12.97 -19.54 1.87
N ALA A 2 -13.51 -20.57 2.55
CA ALA A 2 -13.76 -20.52 4.00
C ALA A 2 -12.51 -20.34 4.91
N LYS A 3 -11.30 -20.37 4.34
CA LYS A 3 -10.03 -20.21 5.07
C LYS A 3 -9.50 -18.77 5.10
N ILE A 4 -10.07 -17.88 4.29
CA ILE A 4 -9.63 -16.47 4.24
C ILE A 4 -10.40 -15.72 5.32
N PRO A 5 -9.72 -15.06 6.29
CA PRO A 5 -10.37 -14.24 7.28
C PRO A 5 -11.24 -13.17 6.62
N ARG A 6 -12.41 -12.88 7.21
CA ARG A 6 -13.24 -11.78 6.74
C ARG A 6 -12.68 -10.47 7.26
N ASN A 7 -12.73 -9.44 6.42
CA ASN A 7 -12.46 -8.06 6.81
C ASN A 7 -13.36 -7.69 8.00
N PRO A 8 -12.79 -7.17 9.11
CA PRO A 8 -13.55 -6.88 10.33
C PRO A 8 -14.56 -5.74 10.16
N VAL A 9 -14.35 -4.84 9.19
CA VAL A 9 -15.22 -3.69 8.89
C VAL A 9 -16.36 -4.13 7.98
N THR A 10 -16.04 -4.79 6.86
CA THR A 10 -17.06 -5.14 5.84
C THR A 10 -17.77 -6.46 6.13
N GLY A 11 -17.18 -7.33 6.95
CA GLY A 11 -17.67 -8.69 7.21
C GLY A 11 -17.57 -9.63 6.00
N ARG A 12 -16.89 -9.20 4.93
CA ARG A 12 -16.70 -9.92 3.67
C ARG A 12 -15.24 -10.32 3.48
N VAL A 13 -14.97 -11.17 2.49
CA VAL A 13 -13.60 -11.46 2.06
C VAL A 13 -13.35 -10.54 0.87
N ASP A 14 -12.49 -9.54 1.05
CA ASP A 14 -12.20 -8.56 0.02
C ASP A 14 -10.97 -9.01 -0.81
N LEU A 15 -10.77 -8.41 -2.00
CA LEU A 15 -9.65 -8.78 -2.87
C LEU A 15 -8.28 -8.66 -2.17
N PRO A 16 -7.99 -7.62 -1.36
CA PRO A 16 -6.75 -7.55 -0.58
C PRO A 16 -6.56 -8.73 0.38
N ASP A 17 -7.63 -9.21 1.01
CA ASP A 17 -7.57 -10.39 1.90
C ASP A 17 -7.20 -11.66 1.13
N ILE A 18 -7.73 -11.80 -0.09
CA ILE A 18 -7.40 -12.91 -0.98
C ILE A 18 -5.93 -12.83 -1.39
N VAL A 19 -5.46 -11.67 -1.86
CA VAL A 19 -4.06 -11.48 -2.28
C VAL A 19 -3.12 -11.79 -1.12
N LYS A 20 -3.36 -11.20 0.06
CA LYS A 20 -2.58 -11.44 1.27
C LYS A 20 -2.56 -12.92 1.66
N TYR A 21 -3.70 -13.61 1.59
CA TYR A 21 -3.77 -15.04 1.84
C TYR A 21 -2.94 -15.83 0.81
N MET A 22 -3.02 -15.48 -0.48
CA MET A 22 -2.28 -16.15 -1.55
C MET A 22 -0.76 -15.95 -1.43
N GLU A 23 -0.30 -14.75 -1.05
CA GLU A 23 1.11 -14.46 -0.77
C GLU A 23 1.64 -15.31 0.39
N GLN A 24 0.83 -15.48 1.43
CA GLN A 24 1.15 -16.30 2.60
C GLN A 24 1.04 -17.80 2.34
N ASN A 25 0.35 -18.20 1.26
CA ASN A 25 0.11 -19.59 0.90
C ASN A 25 0.44 -19.83 -0.58
N PRO A 26 1.72 -19.86 -0.98
CA PRO A 26 2.13 -19.95 -2.39
C PRO A 26 1.58 -21.16 -3.14
N SER A 27 1.33 -22.27 -2.43
CA SER A 27 0.69 -23.46 -3.01
C SER A 27 -0.75 -23.21 -3.43
N ALA A 28 -1.52 -22.44 -2.64
CA ALA A 28 -2.88 -22.05 -2.99
C ALA A 28 -2.91 -21.09 -4.19
N MET A 29 -1.91 -20.20 -4.30
CA MET A 29 -1.74 -19.35 -5.48
C MET A 29 -1.43 -20.20 -6.73
N ALA A 30 -0.53 -21.17 -6.63
CA ALA A 30 -0.18 -22.05 -7.75
C ALA A 30 -1.37 -22.90 -8.22
N GLU A 31 -2.18 -23.41 -7.28
CA GLU A 31 -3.41 -24.13 -7.57
C GLU A 31 -4.43 -23.22 -8.26
N PHE A 32 -4.66 -22.02 -7.73
CA PHE A 32 -5.55 -21.02 -8.34
C PHE A 32 -5.12 -20.62 -9.75
N MET A 33 -3.83 -20.34 -9.97
CA MET A 33 -3.29 -19.99 -11.28
C MET A 33 -3.41 -21.16 -12.25
N SER A 34 -3.15 -22.40 -11.79
CA SER A 34 -3.33 -23.59 -12.63
C SER A 34 -4.78 -23.78 -13.04
N ASP A 35 -5.73 -23.55 -12.14
CA ASP A 35 -7.16 -23.63 -12.43
C ASP A 35 -7.61 -22.48 -13.34
N TYR A 36 -7.09 -21.27 -13.14
CA TYR A 36 -7.33 -20.10 -13.99
C TYR A 36 -6.85 -20.37 -15.43
N ASP A 37 -5.63 -20.86 -15.60
CA ASP A 37 -5.05 -21.18 -16.91
C ASP A 37 -5.83 -22.32 -17.59
N LYS A 38 -6.17 -23.39 -16.87
CA LYS A 38 -7.01 -24.48 -17.39
C LYS A 38 -8.40 -24.00 -17.78
N SER A 39 -8.92 -23.01 -17.07
CA SER A 39 -10.23 -22.44 -17.38
C SER A 39 -10.22 -21.61 -18.65
N GLY A 40 -9.07 -21.25 -19.22
CA GLY A 40 -8.99 -20.36 -20.38
C GLY A 40 -9.60 -18.99 -20.10
N ALA A 41 -9.55 -18.53 -18.85
CA ALA A 41 -10.12 -17.26 -18.44
C ALA A 41 -9.45 -16.10 -19.20
N GLY A 42 -10.27 -15.23 -19.80
CA GLY A 42 -9.81 -14.10 -20.60
C GLY A 42 -9.81 -14.32 -22.12
N ILE A 43 -10.02 -15.56 -22.59
CA ILE A 43 -10.26 -15.83 -24.03
C ILE A 43 -11.76 -15.92 -24.24
N PRO A 44 -12.40 -15.05 -25.05
CA PRO A 44 -13.82 -15.16 -25.36
C PRO A 44 -14.13 -16.53 -25.95
N LYS A 45 -14.91 -17.35 -25.25
CA LYS A 45 -15.30 -18.68 -25.73
C LYS A 45 -16.59 -18.66 -26.54
N VAL A 46 -17.35 -17.58 -26.39
CA VAL A 46 -18.66 -17.41 -26.98
C VAL A 46 -18.60 -16.31 -28.03
N ASP A 47 -19.10 -16.59 -29.22
CA ASP A 47 -19.38 -15.54 -30.19
C ASP A 47 -20.60 -14.74 -29.74
N LEU A 48 -20.35 -13.57 -29.18
CA LEU A 48 -21.37 -12.68 -28.62
C LEU A 48 -22.38 -12.20 -29.67
N THR A 49 -22.02 -12.23 -30.96
CA THR A 49 -22.87 -11.76 -32.06
C THR A 49 -23.92 -12.79 -32.48
N THR A 50 -23.63 -14.07 -32.28
CA THR A 50 -24.49 -15.20 -32.66
C THR A 50 -25.12 -15.92 -31.46
N TYR A 51 -24.77 -15.52 -30.23
CA TYR A 51 -25.33 -16.08 -29.01
C TYR A 51 -26.84 -15.85 -28.90
N ASP A 52 -27.60 -16.91 -28.56
CA ASP A 52 -29.05 -16.84 -28.40
C ASP A 52 -29.44 -16.34 -27.01
N TYR A 53 -29.51 -15.02 -26.86
CA TYR A 53 -29.94 -14.36 -25.63
C TYR A 53 -31.42 -14.66 -25.29
N ASN A 54 -32.25 -15.02 -26.27
CA ASN A 54 -33.67 -15.32 -26.03
C ASN A 54 -33.85 -16.67 -25.32
N ALA A 55 -32.95 -17.63 -25.54
CA ALA A 55 -32.95 -18.90 -24.82
C ALA A 55 -32.80 -18.73 -23.29
N LEU A 56 -32.27 -17.58 -22.84
CA LEU A 56 -32.10 -17.26 -21.42
C LEU A 56 -33.39 -16.77 -20.73
N ALA A 57 -34.51 -16.62 -21.43
CA ALA A 57 -35.79 -16.17 -20.84
C ALA A 57 -36.18 -16.97 -19.59
N SER A 58 -35.98 -18.29 -19.61
CA SER A 58 -36.29 -19.18 -18.48
C SER A 58 -35.34 -19.08 -17.29
N THR A 59 -34.23 -18.35 -17.43
CA THR A 59 -33.21 -18.17 -16.39
C THR A 59 -33.41 -16.92 -15.55
N ILE A 60 -34.39 -16.08 -15.90
CA ILE A 60 -34.67 -14.83 -15.20
C ILE A 60 -35.20 -15.13 -13.80
N VAL A 61 -34.44 -14.74 -12.78
CA VAL A 61 -34.84 -14.90 -11.38
C VAL A 61 -35.62 -13.66 -10.93
N HIS A 62 -36.82 -13.84 -10.40
CA HIS A 62 -37.65 -12.75 -9.88
C HIS A 62 -36.88 -11.91 -8.86
N GLU A 63 -37.01 -10.58 -8.95
CA GLU A 63 -36.32 -9.60 -8.09
C GLU A 63 -34.78 -9.62 -8.14
N SER A 64 -34.17 -10.37 -9.07
CA SER A 64 -32.72 -10.27 -9.26
C SER A 64 -32.33 -8.92 -9.88
N LEU A 65 -31.36 -8.25 -9.26
CA LEU A 65 -30.83 -6.95 -9.69
C LEU A 65 -29.37 -7.11 -10.06
N TRP A 66 -29.00 -6.68 -11.26
CA TRP A 66 -27.60 -6.52 -11.65
C TRP A 66 -27.27 -5.05 -11.87
N VAL A 67 -26.05 -4.67 -11.54
CA VAL A 67 -25.56 -3.30 -11.73
C VAL A 67 -24.32 -3.32 -12.63
N ILE A 68 -24.31 -2.46 -13.65
CA ILE A 68 -23.15 -2.19 -14.51
C ILE A 68 -22.54 -0.86 -14.09
N GLN A 69 -21.27 -0.86 -13.68
CA GLN A 69 -20.59 0.35 -13.25
C GLN A 69 -19.31 0.61 -14.05
N LEU A 70 -18.89 1.88 -14.02
CA LEU A 70 -17.62 2.35 -14.56
C LEU A 70 -16.80 2.99 -13.43
N GLU A 71 -15.63 2.43 -13.18
CA GLU A 71 -14.72 2.90 -12.14
C GLU A 71 -13.36 3.29 -12.75
N SER A 72 -12.74 4.32 -12.17
CA SER A 72 -11.38 4.73 -12.54
C SER A 72 -10.39 3.89 -11.75
N MET A 73 -9.48 3.20 -12.45
CA MET A 73 -8.48 2.31 -11.86
C MET A 73 -7.11 2.97 -11.68
N GLY A 74 -6.96 4.22 -12.14
CA GLY A 74 -5.71 4.98 -12.07
C GLY A 74 -5.16 5.30 -13.45
N PHE A 75 -3.85 5.12 -13.61
CA PHE A 75 -3.13 5.54 -14.81
C PHE A 75 -2.11 4.49 -15.24
N VAL A 76 -1.88 4.41 -16.54
CA VAL A 76 -0.79 3.62 -17.14
C VAL A 76 0.11 4.49 -18.00
N ASP A 77 1.36 4.06 -18.16
CA ASP A 77 2.30 4.65 -19.10
C ASP A 77 1.99 4.22 -20.54
N LYS A 78 2.76 4.75 -21.50
CA LYS A 78 2.66 4.38 -22.93
C LYS A 78 2.87 2.88 -23.21
N ASN A 79 3.45 2.14 -22.27
CA ASN A 79 3.70 0.70 -22.36
C ASN A 79 2.64 -0.12 -21.60
N GLY A 80 1.62 0.53 -21.02
CA GLY A 80 0.61 -0.14 -20.20
C GLY A 80 1.04 -0.44 -18.77
N SER A 81 2.18 0.11 -18.31
CA SER A 81 2.66 -0.11 -16.93
C SER A 81 1.94 0.84 -15.97
N PRO A 82 1.44 0.36 -14.81
CA PRO A 82 0.78 1.21 -13.82
C PRO A 82 1.67 2.37 -13.36
N ILE A 83 1.09 3.56 -13.25
CA ILE A 83 1.75 4.77 -12.73
C ILE A 83 1.04 5.23 -11.45
N ASP A 84 1.85 5.60 -10.47
CA ASP A 84 1.41 6.34 -9.29
C ASP A 84 0.62 7.61 -9.70
N PRO A 85 -0.65 7.77 -9.28
CA PRO A 85 -1.46 8.95 -9.60
C PRO A 85 -0.76 10.29 -9.32
N HIS A 86 0.11 10.37 -8.30
CA HIS A 86 0.86 11.58 -7.98
C HIS A 86 1.94 11.92 -9.04
N LYS A 87 2.42 10.92 -9.77
CA LYS A 87 3.41 11.07 -10.85
C LYS A 87 2.77 11.26 -12.22
N ALA A 88 1.47 11.02 -12.36
CA ALA A 88 0.73 11.09 -13.62
C ALA A 88 0.92 12.45 -14.33
N HIS A 89 0.96 13.57 -13.58
CA HIS A 89 1.15 14.91 -14.15
C HIS A 89 2.57 15.19 -14.67
N SER A 90 3.56 14.42 -14.21
CA SER A 90 4.98 14.61 -14.54
C SER A 90 5.48 13.66 -15.62
N SER A 91 4.69 12.64 -15.97
CA SER A 91 5.06 11.60 -16.92
C SER A 91 4.43 11.88 -18.30
N SER A 92 5.20 11.70 -19.37
CA SER A 92 4.70 11.87 -20.74
C SER A 92 4.00 10.60 -21.24
N GLY A 93 2.85 10.74 -21.91
CA GLY A 93 2.14 9.61 -22.52
C GLY A 93 1.31 8.79 -21.52
N VAL A 94 0.88 9.43 -20.44
CA VAL A 94 0.03 8.82 -19.41
C VAL A 94 -1.40 8.71 -19.90
N GLN A 95 -2.02 7.55 -19.72
CA GLN A 95 -3.42 7.32 -20.06
C GLN A 95 -4.20 6.83 -18.83
N PRO A 96 -5.40 7.36 -18.57
CA PRO A 96 -6.24 6.86 -17.50
C PRO A 96 -6.71 5.44 -17.82
N THR A 97 -6.87 4.60 -16.81
CA THR A 97 -7.49 3.29 -16.94
C THR A 97 -8.84 3.27 -16.25
N PHE A 98 -9.78 2.54 -16.85
CA PHE A 98 -11.11 2.35 -16.33
C PHE A 98 -11.45 0.87 -16.30
N MET A 99 -12.36 0.49 -15.40
CA MET A 99 -12.90 -0.85 -15.33
C MET A 99 -14.42 -0.77 -15.47
N ILE A 100 -14.94 -1.50 -16.44
CA ILE A 100 -16.37 -1.80 -16.54
C ILE A 100 -16.59 -3.11 -15.80
N TYR A 101 -17.49 -3.12 -14.84
CA TYR A 101 -17.85 -4.36 -14.17
C TYR A 101 -19.34 -4.50 -13.96
N CYS A 102 -19.78 -5.75 -13.94
CA CYS A 102 -21.15 -6.14 -13.61
C CYS A 102 -21.13 -6.95 -12.33
N TYR A 103 -22.00 -6.65 -11.37
CA TYR A 103 -22.23 -7.51 -10.21
C TYR A 103 -23.72 -7.78 -9.99
N ASP A 104 -24.02 -8.92 -9.37
CA ASP A 104 -25.38 -9.31 -8.98
C ASP A 104 -25.80 -8.75 -7.61
N ASP A 105 -27.05 -9.01 -7.21
CA ASP A 105 -27.65 -8.62 -5.94
C ASP A 105 -26.91 -9.16 -4.70
N LYS A 106 -26.02 -10.14 -4.90
CA LYS A 106 -25.17 -10.75 -3.87
C LYS A 106 -23.74 -10.22 -3.90
N GLY A 107 -23.47 -9.21 -4.73
CA GLY A 107 -22.15 -8.60 -4.91
C GLY A 107 -21.16 -9.48 -5.66
N LYS A 108 -21.61 -10.52 -6.39
CA LYS A 108 -20.72 -11.35 -7.18
C LYS A 108 -20.47 -10.73 -8.54
N TYR A 109 -19.20 -10.53 -8.87
CA TYR A 109 -18.80 -10.03 -10.19
C TYR A 109 -19.13 -11.04 -11.28
N ARG A 110 -19.88 -10.59 -12.28
CA ARG A 110 -20.21 -11.32 -13.51
C ARG A 110 -19.21 -11.02 -14.62
N VAL A 111 -18.71 -9.79 -14.72
CA VAL A 111 -17.67 -9.41 -15.68
C VAL A 111 -16.81 -8.31 -15.06
N MET A 112 -15.54 -8.25 -15.46
CA MET A 112 -14.60 -7.18 -15.13
C MET A 112 -13.75 -6.96 -16.39
N ASP A 113 -13.97 -5.83 -17.06
CA ASP A 113 -13.31 -5.47 -18.31
C ASP A 113 -12.53 -4.17 -18.12
N GLU A 114 -11.21 -4.26 -18.18
CA GLU A 114 -10.31 -3.11 -18.09
C GLU A 114 -10.12 -2.45 -19.46
N THR A 115 -10.16 -1.12 -19.49
CA THR A 115 -9.96 -0.33 -20.69
C THR A 115 -8.97 0.80 -20.45
N VAL A 116 -8.03 0.98 -21.38
CA VAL A 116 -7.16 2.16 -21.41
C VAL A 116 -7.90 3.30 -22.11
N GLY A 117 -8.05 4.43 -21.42
CA GLY A 117 -8.92 5.52 -21.83
C GLY A 117 -10.40 5.23 -21.56
N LEU A 118 -11.24 6.22 -21.87
CA LEU A 118 -12.69 6.06 -21.76
C LEU A 118 -13.17 4.94 -22.70
N PRO A 119 -14.04 4.03 -22.23
CA PRO A 119 -14.54 2.96 -23.07
C PRO A 119 -15.40 3.51 -24.20
N ASN A 120 -15.29 2.90 -25.38
CA ASN A 120 -16.19 3.20 -26.49
C ASN A 120 -17.50 2.40 -26.36
N SER A 121 -18.53 2.77 -27.12
CA SER A 121 -19.84 2.12 -27.02
C SER A 121 -19.83 0.62 -27.35
N LYS A 122 -18.92 0.17 -28.22
CA LYS A 122 -18.76 -1.25 -28.54
C LYS A 122 -18.24 -2.01 -27.32
N THR A 123 -17.20 -1.51 -26.66
CA THR A 123 -16.64 -2.14 -25.45
C THR A 123 -17.65 -2.23 -24.32
N VAL A 124 -18.47 -1.19 -24.11
CA VAL A 124 -19.54 -1.22 -23.10
C VAL A 124 -20.60 -2.27 -23.44
N LEU A 125 -21.04 -2.34 -24.70
CA LEU A 125 -22.00 -3.35 -25.16
C LEU A 125 -21.45 -4.76 -24.97
N GLU A 126 -20.21 -5.00 -25.40
CA GLU A 126 -19.53 -6.30 -25.26
C GLU A 126 -19.38 -6.70 -23.79
N SER A 127 -19.09 -5.75 -22.89
CA SER A 127 -19.02 -6.02 -21.44
C SER A 127 -20.36 -6.52 -20.90
N ILE A 128 -21.47 -5.89 -21.29
CA ILE A 128 -22.82 -6.32 -20.87
C ILE A 128 -23.15 -7.70 -21.46
N GLN A 129 -22.86 -7.92 -22.74
CA GLN A 129 -23.06 -9.19 -23.41
C GLN A 129 -22.27 -10.31 -22.73
N ARG A 130 -21.01 -10.06 -22.35
CA ARG A 130 -20.19 -11.02 -21.60
C ARG A 130 -20.73 -11.29 -20.20
N ALA A 131 -21.19 -10.28 -19.48
CA ALA A 131 -21.84 -10.49 -18.17
C ALA A 131 -23.04 -11.45 -18.23
N ILE A 132 -23.73 -11.49 -19.38
CA ILE A 132 -24.86 -12.36 -19.66
C ILE A 132 -24.41 -13.74 -20.16
N ALA A 133 -23.61 -13.79 -21.23
CA ALA A 133 -23.29 -15.00 -21.99
C ALA A 133 -22.05 -15.75 -21.48
N GLU A 134 -21.10 -15.05 -20.85
CA GLU A 134 -19.83 -15.60 -20.40
C GLU A 134 -19.41 -14.97 -19.06
N PRO A 135 -20.18 -15.18 -17.99
CA PRO A 135 -19.85 -14.59 -16.70
C PRO A 135 -18.63 -15.26 -16.05
N ILE A 136 -17.95 -14.54 -15.16
CA ILE A 136 -16.86 -15.06 -14.34
C ILE A 136 -17.34 -16.29 -13.55
N LEU A 137 -16.54 -17.36 -13.57
CA LEU A 137 -16.84 -18.58 -12.83
C LEU A 137 -16.95 -18.30 -11.32
N PRO A 138 -17.88 -18.96 -10.61
CA PRO A 138 -18.70 -20.11 -11.01
C PRO A 138 -20.09 -19.73 -11.54
N LEU A 139 -20.31 -18.47 -11.91
CA LEU A 139 -21.63 -18.04 -12.38
C LEU A 139 -21.94 -18.68 -13.74
N LYS A 140 -23.24 -18.84 -14.00
CA LYS A 140 -23.74 -19.41 -15.26
C LYS A 140 -24.40 -18.32 -16.10
N PRO A 141 -24.46 -18.48 -17.43
CA PRO A 141 -25.20 -17.56 -18.28
C PRO A 141 -26.65 -17.46 -17.84
N CYS A 142 -27.13 -16.24 -17.66
CA CYS A 142 -28.51 -15.94 -17.28
C CYS A 142 -28.85 -14.47 -17.53
N LEU A 143 -30.07 -14.07 -17.21
CA LEU A 143 -30.55 -12.69 -17.28
C LEU A 143 -31.10 -12.24 -15.91
N PRO A 144 -30.96 -10.96 -15.52
CA PRO A 144 -31.58 -10.43 -14.32
C PRO A 144 -33.05 -10.07 -14.56
N TRP A 145 -33.78 -9.83 -13.47
CA TRP A 145 -35.08 -9.16 -13.54
C TRP A 145 -34.93 -7.67 -13.83
N LEU A 146 -33.93 -7.03 -13.23
CA LEU A 146 -33.58 -5.63 -13.45
C LEU A 146 -32.09 -5.47 -13.72
N LEU A 147 -31.75 -4.85 -14.86
CA LEU A 147 -30.40 -4.40 -15.18
C LEU A 147 -30.30 -2.88 -14.99
N LEU A 148 -29.51 -2.46 -14.01
CA LEU A 148 -29.24 -1.06 -13.73
C LEU A 148 -27.89 -0.67 -14.34
N VAL A 149 -27.87 0.33 -15.22
CA VAL A 149 -26.65 0.79 -15.89
C VAL A 149 -26.22 2.14 -15.32
N SER A 150 -24.96 2.26 -14.91
CA SER A 150 -24.43 3.49 -14.32
C SER A 150 -24.68 4.72 -15.20
N VAL A 151 -25.07 5.84 -14.56
CA VAL A 151 -25.30 7.12 -15.25
C VAL A 151 -24.06 7.60 -16.01
N LYS A 152 -22.85 7.21 -15.57
CA LYS A 152 -21.58 7.49 -16.28
C LYS A 152 -21.51 6.88 -17.69
N LEU A 153 -22.33 5.86 -17.97
CA LEU A 153 -22.39 5.17 -19.27
C LEU A 153 -23.55 5.68 -20.15
N GLN A 154 -24.30 6.69 -19.72
CA GLN A 154 -25.49 7.19 -20.43
C GLN A 154 -25.19 7.65 -21.85
N GLN A 155 -23.98 8.17 -22.10
CA GLN A 155 -23.52 8.56 -23.45
C GLN A 155 -23.53 7.39 -24.47
N HIS A 156 -23.52 6.14 -24.00
CA HIS A 156 -23.57 4.95 -24.85
C HIS A 156 -25.02 4.46 -25.12
N GLY A 157 -26.03 5.10 -24.52
CA GLY A 157 -27.41 4.63 -24.53
C GLY A 157 -28.01 4.37 -25.92
N ALA A 158 -27.63 5.16 -26.93
CA ALA A 158 -28.10 4.95 -28.30
C ALA A 158 -27.65 3.60 -28.91
N VAL A 159 -26.47 3.11 -28.52
CA VAL A 159 -25.92 1.82 -28.98
C VAL A 159 -26.42 0.67 -28.10
N LEU A 160 -26.60 0.91 -26.80
CA LEU A 160 -27.07 -0.11 -25.86
C LEU A 160 -28.55 -0.44 -26.04
N LYS A 161 -29.39 0.58 -26.28
CA LYS A 161 -30.85 0.46 -26.29
C LYS A 161 -31.38 -0.64 -27.24
N PRO A 162 -30.97 -0.74 -28.51
CA PRO A 162 -31.50 -1.77 -29.42
C PRO A 162 -31.26 -3.19 -28.91
N PHE A 163 -30.08 -3.45 -28.33
CA PHE A 163 -29.76 -4.76 -27.76
C PHE A 163 -30.56 -4.99 -26.48
N LEU A 164 -30.55 -4.04 -25.54
CA LEU A 164 -31.21 -4.20 -24.25
C LEU A 164 -32.74 -4.32 -24.36
N ASP A 165 -33.37 -3.61 -25.31
CA ASP A 165 -34.81 -3.73 -25.62
C ASP A 165 -35.16 -5.05 -26.30
N SER A 166 -34.18 -5.74 -26.90
CA SER A 166 -34.40 -7.05 -27.55
C SER A 166 -34.34 -8.24 -26.60
N LEU A 167 -33.92 -8.04 -25.35
CA LEU A 167 -33.82 -9.09 -24.35
C LEU A 167 -35.22 -9.58 -23.91
N PRO A 168 -35.39 -10.87 -23.57
CA PRO A 168 -36.69 -11.43 -23.26
C PRO A 168 -37.27 -10.88 -21.94
N ALA A 169 -38.59 -10.66 -21.93
CA ALA A 169 -39.34 -10.37 -20.71
C ALA A 169 -39.25 -11.55 -19.69
N PRO A 170 -39.34 -11.30 -18.37
CA PRO A 170 -39.70 -10.04 -17.70
C PRO A 170 -38.51 -9.13 -17.35
N LEU A 171 -37.37 -9.26 -18.05
CA LEU A 171 -36.24 -8.36 -17.83
C LEU A 171 -36.63 -6.91 -18.09
N ASN A 172 -36.23 -6.02 -17.18
CA ASN A 172 -36.28 -4.58 -17.33
C ASN A 172 -34.87 -4.01 -17.26
N TRP A 173 -34.63 -2.89 -17.93
CA TRP A 173 -33.36 -2.18 -17.82
C TRP A 173 -33.58 -0.67 -17.76
N ARG A 174 -32.68 0.04 -17.08
CA ARG A 174 -32.63 1.51 -17.07
C ARG A 174 -31.26 2.02 -16.67
N PHE A 175 -31.03 3.30 -16.90
CA PHE A 175 -29.90 4.00 -16.26
C PHE A 175 -30.21 4.31 -14.79
N GLU A 176 -29.17 4.38 -13.97
CA GLU A 176 -29.22 5.00 -12.64
C GLU A 176 -29.75 6.43 -12.74
N THR A 177 -30.55 6.84 -11.75
CA THR A 177 -30.88 8.26 -11.62
C THR A 177 -29.71 9.01 -10.96
N PRO A 178 -29.60 10.34 -11.15
CA PRO A 178 -28.59 11.13 -10.45
C PRO A 178 -28.64 10.96 -8.92
N GLU A 179 -29.84 10.87 -8.35
CA GLU A 179 -30.05 10.70 -6.91
C GLU A 179 -29.56 9.33 -6.42
N GLU A 180 -29.75 8.26 -7.21
CA GLU A 180 -29.21 6.94 -6.89
C GLU A 180 -27.68 6.92 -6.95
N ALA A 181 -27.09 7.57 -7.96
CA ALA A 181 -25.65 7.69 -8.08
C ALA A 181 -25.05 8.50 -6.92
N GLU A 182 -25.70 9.59 -6.51
CA GLU A 182 -25.32 10.38 -5.32
C GLU A 182 -25.46 9.57 -4.03
N GLY A 183 -26.57 8.85 -3.85
CA GLY A 183 -26.80 8.00 -2.67
C GLY A 183 -25.75 6.89 -2.51
N VAL A 184 -25.28 6.30 -3.62
CA VAL A 184 -24.17 5.33 -3.60
C VAL A 184 -22.86 6.03 -3.17
N LEU A 185 -22.58 7.22 -3.70
CA LEU A 185 -21.38 7.99 -3.33
C LEU A 185 -21.38 8.35 -1.83
N GLU A 186 -22.52 8.79 -1.29
CA GLU A 186 -22.67 9.13 0.13
C GLU A 186 -22.57 7.89 1.04
N GLY A 187 -23.17 6.78 0.62
CA GLY A 187 -23.06 5.50 1.33
C GLY A 187 -21.61 4.99 1.39
N VAL A 188 -20.91 5.04 0.26
CA VAL A 188 -19.47 4.69 0.18
C VAL A 188 -18.64 5.63 1.04
N HIS A 189 -18.89 6.95 0.98
CA HIS A 189 -18.20 7.92 1.82
C HIS A 189 -18.36 7.61 3.31
N THR A 190 -19.58 7.35 3.76
CA THR A 190 -19.88 6.99 5.16
C THR A 190 -19.15 5.71 5.58
N LEU A 191 -19.15 4.68 4.73
CA LEU A 191 -18.44 3.43 4.98
C LEU A 191 -16.92 3.64 5.04
N ASN A 192 -16.37 4.49 4.17
CA ASN A 192 -14.95 4.82 4.17
C ASN A 192 -14.56 5.57 5.44
N GLU A 193 -15.35 6.57 5.87
CA GLU A 193 -15.11 7.26 7.15
C GLU A 193 -15.14 6.30 8.35
N GLN A 194 -16.11 5.39 8.38
CA GLN A 194 -16.18 4.37 9.41
C GLN A 194 -14.95 3.45 9.37
N GLY A 195 -14.57 2.98 8.17
CA GLY A 195 -13.41 2.14 7.95
C GLY A 195 -12.11 2.81 8.41
N VAL A 196 -11.92 4.10 8.11
CA VAL A 196 -10.75 4.87 8.57
C VAL A 196 -10.66 4.88 10.09
N ARG A 197 -11.78 5.17 10.79
CA ARG A 197 -11.81 5.18 12.26
C ARG A 197 -11.52 3.81 12.85
N GLU A 198 -12.12 2.76 12.32
CA GLU A 198 -11.97 1.39 12.81
C GLU A 198 -10.55 0.86 12.58
N PHE A 199 -10.01 1.00 11.36
CA PHE A 199 -8.65 0.56 11.05
C PHE A 199 -7.59 1.35 11.82
N MET A 200 -7.81 2.66 12.08
CA MET A 200 -6.92 3.44 12.94
C MET A 200 -6.89 2.87 14.36
N ALA A 201 -8.05 2.56 14.93
CA ALA A 201 -8.15 1.97 16.27
C ALA A 201 -7.49 0.59 16.33
N LEU A 202 -7.71 -0.26 15.33
CA LEU A 202 -7.08 -1.58 15.21
C LEU A 202 -5.55 -1.47 15.08
N ALA A 203 -5.04 -0.58 14.23
CA ALA A 203 -3.61 -0.33 14.07
C ALA A 203 -2.95 0.11 15.38
N VAL A 204 -3.58 1.05 16.10
CA VAL A 204 -3.07 1.53 17.40
C VAL A 204 -3.08 0.41 18.45
N LYS A 205 -4.12 -0.42 18.48
CA LYS A 205 -4.21 -1.59 19.36
C LYS A 205 -3.12 -2.61 19.04
N ALA A 206 -2.95 -2.99 17.77
CA ALA A 206 -1.92 -3.94 17.33
C ALA A 206 -0.51 -3.43 17.62
N LYS A 207 -0.22 -2.14 17.37
CA LYS A 207 1.06 -1.51 17.77
C LYS A 207 1.28 -1.62 19.29
N THR A 208 0.24 -1.40 20.09
CA THR A 208 0.33 -1.48 21.55
C THR A 208 0.62 -2.92 22.01
N THR A 209 -0.03 -3.92 21.39
CA THR A 209 0.29 -5.34 21.60
C THR A 209 1.74 -5.65 21.23
N GLY A 210 2.22 -5.14 20.09
CA GLY A 210 3.60 -5.29 19.65
C GLY A 210 4.60 -4.69 20.64
N ASN A 211 4.32 -3.50 21.18
CA ASN A 211 5.14 -2.87 22.21
C ASN A 211 5.22 -3.73 23.47
N GLN A 212 4.10 -4.30 23.92
CA GLN A 212 4.06 -5.17 25.10
C GLN A 212 4.86 -6.46 24.88
N ALA A 213 4.74 -7.09 23.71
CA ALA A 213 5.51 -8.28 23.35
C ALA A 213 7.02 -7.97 23.28
N PHE A 214 7.39 -6.83 22.68
CA PHE A 214 8.77 -6.36 22.61
C PHE A 214 9.37 -6.16 24.00
N THR A 215 8.65 -5.53 24.94
CA THR A 215 9.11 -5.38 26.33
C THR A 215 9.32 -6.73 27.04
N LYS A 216 8.48 -7.73 26.73
CA LYS A 216 8.62 -9.10 27.24
C LYS A 216 9.72 -9.91 26.53
N LYS A 217 10.41 -9.31 25.55
CA LYS A 217 11.38 -9.95 24.65
C LYS A 217 10.80 -11.11 23.84
N ASP A 218 9.48 -11.11 23.62
CA ASP A 218 8.82 -12.06 22.72
C ASP A 218 8.91 -11.53 21.28
N ARG A 219 10.00 -11.88 20.60
CA ARG A 219 10.29 -11.41 19.24
C ARG A 219 9.16 -11.77 18.27
N LYS A 220 8.71 -13.02 18.28
CA LYS A 220 7.73 -13.51 17.30
C LYS A 220 6.40 -12.76 17.46
N ALA A 221 5.86 -12.70 18.68
CA ALA A 221 4.61 -11.98 18.93
C ALA A 221 4.72 -10.48 18.62
N ALA A 222 5.88 -9.87 18.87
CA ALA A 222 6.12 -8.47 18.50
C ALA A 222 6.11 -8.25 16.98
N LEU A 223 6.84 -9.09 16.22
CA LEU A 223 6.87 -9.02 14.76
C LEU A 223 5.48 -9.22 14.15
N ASP A 224 4.73 -10.21 14.63
CA ASP A 224 3.38 -10.52 14.16
C ASP A 224 2.44 -9.33 14.41
N ALA A 225 2.45 -8.76 15.62
CA ALA A 225 1.60 -7.63 15.99
C ALA A 225 1.95 -6.33 15.25
N TYR A 226 3.24 -6.02 15.04
CA TYR A 226 3.62 -4.87 14.21
C TYR A 226 3.29 -5.09 12.73
N GLY A 227 3.39 -6.32 12.23
CA GLY A 227 2.94 -6.69 10.89
C GLY A 227 1.42 -6.51 10.71
N GLU A 228 0.63 -6.91 11.71
CA GLU A 228 -0.82 -6.69 11.75
C GLU A 228 -1.15 -5.19 11.77
N ALA A 229 -0.47 -4.40 12.60
CA ALA A 229 -0.65 -2.95 12.63
C ALA A 229 -0.38 -2.31 11.26
N LEU A 230 0.71 -2.68 10.58
CA LEU A 230 1.02 -2.21 9.24
C LEU A 230 -0.06 -2.62 8.22
N GLY A 231 -0.61 -3.83 8.34
CA GLY A 231 -1.73 -4.27 7.53
C GLY A 231 -2.95 -3.35 7.68
N HIS A 232 -3.36 -3.05 8.92
CA HIS A 232 -4.47 -2.11 9.16
C HIS A 232 -4.19 -0.70 8.64
N ILE A 233 -2.94 -0.23 8.68
CA ILE A 233 -2.58 1.09 8.13
C ILE A 233 -2.69 1.11 6.61
N ILE A 234 -2.34 0.01 5.92
CA ILE A 234 -2.51 -0.12 4.48
C ILE A 234 -4.01 -0.06 4.12
N GLU A 235 -4.84 -0.81 4.84
CA GLU A 235 -6.30 -0.79 4.65
C GLU A 235 -6.89 0.59 4.96
N LEU A 236 -6.40 1.29 5.97
CA LEU A 236 -6.84 2.66 6.25
C LEU A 236 -6.50 3.60 5.09
N LEU A 237 -5.26 3.58 4.60
CA LEU A 237 -4.81 4.48 3.54
C LEU A 237 -5.51 4.20 2.20
N SER A 238 -5.97 2.96 1.95
CA SER A 238 -6.73 2.62 0.74
C SER A 238 -8.13 3.26 0.72
N GLN A 239 -8.69 3.63 1.88
CA GLN A 239 -10.00 4.29 2.00
C GLN A 239 -9.96 5.78 1.68
N LYS A 240 -8.78 6.34 1.33
CA LYS A 240 -8.56 7.77 1.07
C LYS A 240 -9.05 8.64 2.24
N PRO A 241 -8.44 8.49 3.43
CA PRO A 241 -8.77 9.31 4.59
C PRO A 241 -8.61 10.79 4.28
N ASP A 242 -9.20 11.65 5.10
CA ASP A 242 -8.88 13.07 5.06
C ASP A 242 -7.39 13.33 5.36
N PRO A 243 -6.84 14.52 4.99
CA PRO A 243 -5.42 14.80 5.14
C PRO A 243 -4.87 14.67 6.57
N ASP A 244 -5.69 14.93 7.59
CA ASP A 244 -5.27 14.88 8.98
C ASP A 244 -5.12 13.42 9.44
N ASP A 245 -6.08 12.56 9.08
CA ASP A 245 -6.02 11.13 9.36
C ASP A 245 -4.98 10.41 8.51
N GLU A 246 -4.77 10.84 7.26
CA GLU A 246 -3.66 10.38 6.43
C GLU A 246 -2.31 10.67 7.10
N ALA A 247 -2.07 11.91 7.54
CA ALA A 247 -0.83 12.29 8.20
C ALA A 247 -0.59 11.48 9.48
N LYS A 248 -1.64 11.23 10.28
CA LYS A 248 -1.55 10.37 11.47
C LYS A 248 -1.21 8.92 11.10
N ALA A 249 -1.86 8.37 10.07
CA ALA A 249 -1.64 7.00 9.61
C ALA A 249 -0.23 6.81 9.07
N VAL A 250 0.26 7.75 8.26
CA VAL A 250 1.63 7.79 7.71
C VAL A 250 2.65 7.83 8.85
N ARG A 251 2.45 8.70 9.84
CA ARG A 251 3.33 8.75 11.03
C ARG A 251 3.30 7.44 11.82
N LEU A 252 2.13 6.85 12.02
CA LEU A 252 1.97 5.56 12.69
C LEU A 252 2.69 4.44 11.92
N ARG A 253 2.68 4.50 10.58
CA ARG A 253 3.40 3.57 9.70
C ARG A 253 4.90 3.60 9.94
N ALA A 254 5.49 4.81 10.00
CA ALA A 254 6.90 4.99 10.33
C ALA A 254 7.24 4.36 11.69
N ILE A 255 6.44 4.66 12.72
CA ILE A 255 6.63 4.08 14.07
C ILE A 255 6.61 2.55 14.02
N CYS A 256 5.65 1.94 13.31
CA CYS A 256 5.55 0.49 13.23
C CYS A 256 6.75 -0.13 12.49
N TYR A 257 7.21 0.48 11.39
CA TYR A 257 8.43 0.05 10.71
C TYR A 257 9.66 0.17 11.61
N ALA A 258 9.85 1.30 12.30
CA ALA A 258 10.97 1.49 13.24
C ALA A 258 10.95 0.45 14.38
N ASN A 259 9.79 0.16 14.97
CA ASN A 259 9.65 -0.82 16.03
C ASN A 259 9.88 -2.25 15.54
N ARG A 260 9.40 -2.58 14.33
CA ARG A 260 9.64 -3.89 13.72
C ARG A 260 11.11 -4.08 13.37
N ALA A 261 11.78 -3.04 12.85
CA ALA A 261 13.22 -3.02 12.66
C ALA A 261 13.98 -3.27 13.97
N ALA A 262 13.64 -2.55 15.05
CA ALA A 262 14.23 -2.76 16.37
C ALA A 262 14.01 -4.19 16.91
N THR A 263 12.87 -4.80 16.59
CA THR A 263 12.54 -6.19 16.96
C THR A 263 13.43 -7.20 16.23
N TYR A 264 13.71 -6.98 14.94
CA TYR A 264 14.68 -7.77 14.18
C TYR A 264 16.12 -7.60 14.67
N LEU A 265 16.46 -6.46 15.27
CA LEU A 265 17.78 -6.18 15.86
C LEU A 265 17.98 -6.79 17.26
N MET A 266 16.92 -7.32 17.90
CA MET A 266 17.08 -7.96 19.20
C MET A 266 18.10 -9.11 19.11
N PRO A 267 18.97 -9.32 20.12
CA PRO A 267 19.92 -10.41 20.11
C PRO A 267 19.24 -11.78 20.27
N GLY A 268 19.85 -12.84 19.74
CA GLY A 268 19.39 -14.23 19.85
C GLY A 268 18.79 -14.82 18.56
N GLU A 269 18.19 -16.01 18.67
CA GLU A 269 17.65 -16.77 17.55
C GLU A 269 16.53 -16.01 16.82
N GLY A 270 16.68 -15.75 15.53
CA GLY A 270 15.72 -14.98 14.72
C GLY A 270 16.06 -13.50 14.58
N SER A 271 17.25 -13.07 15.00
CA SER A 271 17.83 -11.79 14.58
C SER A 271 17.99 -11.77 13.05
N ASP A 272 17.54 -10.70 12.39
CA ASP A 272 17.61 -10.55 10.93
C ASP A 272 17.97 -9.10 10.55
N PHE A 273 19.27 -8.83 10.41
CA PHE A 273 19.77 -7.49 10.14
C PHE A 273 19.37 -6.97 8.74
N LYS A 274 19.11 -7.87 7.78
CA LYS A 274 18.67 -7.46 6.43
C LYS A 274 17.24 -6.94 6.48
N LYS A 275 16.34 -7.65 7.16
CA LYS A 275 14.96 -7.16 7.37
C LYS A 275 14.93 -5.91 8.24
N ALA A 276 15.76 -5.83 9.28
CA ALA A 276 15.91 -4.62 10.07
C ALA A 276 16.33 -3.41 9.22
N LEU A 277 17.27 -3.60 8.29
CA LEU A 277 17.70 -2.56 7.38
C LEU A 277 16.58 -2.12 6.43
N GLN A 278 15.82 -3.08 5.89
CA GLN A 278 14.69 -2.80 5.01
C GLN A 278 13.61 -1.97 5.73
N ASP A 279 13.18 -2.41 6.92
CA ASP A 279 12.19 -1.69 7.71
C ASP A 279 12.72 -0.33 8.20
N GLY A 280 14.01 -0.25 8.55
CA GLY A 280 14.64 1.01 8.95
C GLY A 280 14.61 2.05 7.82
N LYS A 281 14.91 1.64 6.58
CA LYS A 281 14.80 2.49 5.40
C LYS A 281 13.37 2.92 5.13
N ALA A 282 12.42 1.98 5.15
CA ALA A 282 11.00 2.29 4.97
C ALA A 282 10.49 3.29 6.02
N SER A 283 11.01 3.21 7.26
CA SER A 283 10.70 4.21 8.29
C SER A 283 11.34 5.57 8.03
N GLU A 284 12.62 5.62 7.61
CA GLU A 284 13.34 6.87 7.27
C GLU A 284 12.68 7.60 6.09
N GLU A 285 12.23 6.84 5.08
CA GLU A 285 11.52 7.37 3.91
C GLU A 285 10.23 8.10 4.29
N VAL A 286 9.55 7.64 5.35
CA VAL A 286 8.32 8.27 5.84
C VAL A 286 8.62 9.43 6.81
N ASP A 287 9.49 9.18 7.79
CA ASP A 287 9.96 10.21 8.71
C ASP A 287 11.46 10.01 8.96
N PRO A 288 12.31 10.91 8.42
CA PRO A 288 13.76 10.75 8.54
C PRO A 288 14.31 10.77 9.98
N SER A 289 13.47 11.01 11.01
CA SER A 289 13.86 10.94 12.41
C SER A 289 14.06 9.51 12.91
N TYR A 290 13.57 8.51 12.17
CA TYR A 290 13.72 7.09 12.51
C TYR A 290 14.98 6.42 11.94
N SER A 291 16.03 7.18 11.61
CA SER A 291 17.26 6.64 11.00
C SER A 291 18.06 5.68 11.90
N LYS A 292 17.80 5.68 13.22
CA LYS A 292 18.56 4.90 14.21
C LYS A 292 18.55 3.38 13.92
N ALA A 293 17.39 2.83 13.54
CA ALA A 293 17.27 1.40 13.27
C ALA A 293 18.05 0.99 12.02
N GLN A 294 17.95 1.78 10.94
CA GLN A 294 18.74 1.60 9.72
C GLN A 294 20.24 1.71 9.96
N ALA A 295 20.67 2.70 10.75
CA ALA A 295 22.07 2.86 11.07
C ALA A 295 22.62 1.66 11.84
N THR A 296 21.88 1.18 12.84
CA THR A 296 22.25 0.01 13.64
C THR A 296 22.30 -1.26 12.78
N ALA A 297 21.29 -1.48 11.93
CA ALA A 297 21.25 -2.63 11.02
C ALA A 297 22.40 -2.61 9.99
N SER A 298 22.72 -1.43 9.45
CA SER A 298 23.83 -1.27 8.50
C SER A 298 25.17 -1.62 9.15
N ASP A 299 25.41 -1.14 10.37
CA ASP A 299 26.63 -1.42 11.12
C ASP A 299 26.76 -2.92 11.44
N MET A 300 25.68 -3.57 11.87
CA MET A 300 25.65 -5.03 12.14
C MET A 300 25.89 -5.88 10.88
N LEU A 301 25.67 -5.33 9.68
CA LEU A 301 25.97 -5.94 8.40
C LEU A 301 27.40 -5.63 7.91
N GLY A 302 28.21 -4.94 8.70
CA GLY A 302 29.55 -4.47 8.30
C GLY A 302 29.54 -3.29 7.32
N ASN A 303 28.38 -2.65 7.12
CA ASN A 303 28.25 -1.46 6.28
C ASN A 303 28.32 -0.18 7.14
N THR A 304 29.49 0.08 7.70
CA THR A 304 29.74 1.26 8.55
C THR A 304 29.51 2.57 7.80
N ASP A 305 29.85 2.64 6.51
CA ASP A 305 29.60 3.81 5.66
C ASP A 305 28.10 4.13 5.59
N GLY A 306 27.26 3.13 5.34
CA GLY A 306 25.80 3.30 5.31
C GLY A 306 25.21 3.69 6.68
N ALA A 307 25.80 3.19 7.78
CA ALA A 307 25.40 3.57 9.13
C ALA A 307 25.69 5.03 9.44
N LEU A 308 26.91 5.47 9.10
CA LEU A 308 27.37 6.84 9.26
C LEU A 308 26.54 7.81 8.40
N ASP A 309 26.22 7.45 7.15
CA ASP A 309 25.39 8.27 6.27
C ASP A 309 23.97 8.46 6.82
N ALA A 310 23.36 7.41 7.37
CA ALA A 310 22.01 7.48 7.95
C ALA A 310 21.95 8.41 9.17
N ILE A 311 22.96 8.35 10.06
CA ILE A 311 23.01 9.23 11.24
C ILE A 311 23.31 10.66 10.83
N ALA A 312 24.24 10.87 9.90
CA ALA A 312 24.58 12.20 9.41
C ALA A 312 23.38 12.88 8.72
N ARG A 313 22.57 12.15 7.94
CA ARG A 313 21.32 12.69 7.38
C ARG A 313 20.35 13.14 8.47
N ALA A 314 20.15 12.32 9.50
CA ALA A 314 19.27 12.69 10.60
C ALA A 314 19.77 13.91 11.38
N LEU A 315 21.06 13.97 11.73
CA LEU A 315 21.64 15.09 12.49
C LEU A 315 21.71 16.42 11.73
N ARG A 316 21.55 16.43 10.41
CA ARG A 316 21.41 17.67 9.63
C ARG A 316 20.02 18.29 9.73
N ARG A 317 19.03 17.57 10.28
CA ARG A 317 17.69 18.10 10.51
C ARG A 317 17.66 18.97 11.77
N LYS A 318 17.00 20.13 11.69
CA LYS A 318 16.90 21.09 12.80
C LYS A 318 16.25 20.51 14.06
N ASP A 319 15.32 19.58 13.92
CA ASP A 319 14.63 18.96 15.05
C ASP A 319 15.45 17.84 15.72
N LEU A 320 16.54 17.39 15.09
CA LEU A 320 17.39 16.29 15.57
C LEU A 320 18.86 16.67 15.76
N GLU A 321 19.29 17.87 15.37
CA GLU A 321 20.68 18.33 15.50
C GLU A 321 21.17 18.33 16.96
N ASN A 322 20.26 18.30 17.93
CA ASN A 322 20.55 18.23 19.37
C ASN A 322 20.25 16.85 20.00
N ASP A 323 20.01 15.81 19.19
CA ASP A 323 19.75 14.46 19.70
C ASP A 323 21.05 13.81 20.23
N VAL A 324 21.12 13.69 21.54
CA VAL A 324 22.27 13.10 22.28
C VAL A 324 22.55 11.66 21.83
N GLY A 325 21.52 10.85 21.59
CA GLY A 325 21.67 9.44 21.25
C GLY A 325 22.18 9.23 19.83
N LEU A 326 21.76 10.07 18.88
CA LEU A 326 22.30 10.07 17.51
C LEU A 326 23.76 10.54 17.49
N VAL A 327 24.11 11.56 18.26
CA VAL A 327 25.49 12.03 18.37
C VAL A 327 26.38 10.99 19.07
N ASP A 328 25.91 10.33 20.12
CA ASP A 328 26.64 9.22 20.77
C ASP A 328 26.95 8.11 19.77
N ARG A 329 25.95 7.72 18.97
CA ARG A 329 26.12 6.69 17.94
C ARG A 329 27.05 7.14 16.81
N LEU A 330 27.00 8.40 16.40
CA LEU A 330 27.94 8.96 15.43
C LEU A 330 29.37 8.84 15.95
N VAL A 331 29.62 9.30 17.19
CA VAL A 331 30.94 9.24 17.85
C VAL A 331 31.42 7.80 17.96
N GLU A 332 30.56 6.88 18.37
CA GLU A 332 30.88 5.46 18.45
C GLU A 332 31.38 4.92 17.10
N LEU A 333 30.64 5.17 16.02
CA LEU A 333 30.99 4.66 14.69
C LEU A 333 32.28 5.27 14.13
N ILE A 334 32.46 6.60 14.24
CA ILE A 334 33.66 7.28 13.69
C ILE A 334 34.92 7.00 14.49
N THR A 335 34.80 6.56 15.75
CA THR A 335 35.95 6.25 16.62
C THR A 335 36.16 4.75 16.83
N GLY A 336 35.31 3.89 16.24
CA GLY A 336 35.32 2.45 16.50
C GLY A 336 35.06 2.11 17.97
N GLY A 337 34.16 2.85 18.62
CA GLY A 337 33.76 2.67 20.01
C GLY A 337 34.72 3.25 21.07
N LYS A 338 35.81 3.89 20.65
CA LYS A 338 36.82 4.46 21.58
C LYS A 338 36.40 5.79 22.22
N GLY A 339 35.42 6.47 21.62
CA GLY A 339 35.07 7.84 21.97
C GLY A 339 36.12 8.84 21.51
N PHE A 340 35.93 10.13 21.85
CA PHE A 340 36.90 11.16 21.50
C PHE A 340 38.27 10.91 22.15
N PRO A 341 39.38 11.15 21.42
CA PRO A 341 40.72 11.15 22.01
C PRO A 341 40.82 12.06 23.24
N LYS A 342 41.51 11.58 24.27
CA LYS A 342 41.69 12.30 25.56
C LYS A 342 42.88 13.25 25.54
N ASP A 343 43.87 12.98 24.69
CA ASP A 343 45.05 13.83 24.49
C ASP A 343 44.75 14.93 23.46
N GLU A 344 45.34 16.11 23.67
CA GLU A 344 45.11 17.28 22.81
C GLU A 344 45.67 17.08 21.40
N ALA A 345 46.86 16.50 21.28
CA ALA A 345 47.50 16.28 20.00
C ALA A 345 46.73 15.20 19.21
N ASP A 346 46.37 14.11 19.88
CA ASP A 346 45.58 13.03 19.26
C ASP A 346 44.20 13.53 18.80
N PHE A 347 43.52 14.37 19.59
CA PHE A 347 42.21 14.92 19.21
C PHE A 347 42.32 15.87 18.01
N LYS A 348 43.32 16.76 18.00
CA LYS A 348 43.56 17.68 16.88
C LYS A 348 43.88 16.93 15.59
N ASN A 349 44.76 15.94 15.66
CA ASN A 349 45.10 15.11 14.49
C ASN A 349 43.88 14.33 14.00
N TRP A 350 43.12 13.71 14.90
CA TRP A 350 41.89 13.01 14.55
C TRP A 350 40.84 13.93 13.91
N MET A 351 40.66 15.15 14.44
CA MET A 351 39.75 16.14 13.84
C MET A 351 40.21 16.57 12.44
N LEU A 352 41.51 16.78 12.24
CA LEU A 352 42.08 17.05 10.91
C LEU A 352 41.84 15.87 9.96
N ASP A 353 42.01 14.65 10.43
CA ASP A 353 41.77 13.46 9.62
C ASP A 353 40.30 13.36 9.20
N VAL A 354 39.39 13.49 10.16
CA VAL A 354 37.95 13.28 9.93
C VAL A 354 37.29 14.46 9.19
N LEU A 355 37.78 15.69 9.35
CA LEU A 355 37.21 16.88 8.69
C LEU A 355 37.94 17.30 7.41
N ILE A 356 39.20 16.90 7.20
CA ILE A 356 40.02 17.39 6.08
C ILE A 356 40.62 16.23 5.28
N ASN A 357 41.37 15.33 5.91
CA ASN A 357 42.17 14.34 5.17
C ASN A 357 41.31 13.20 4.59
N ASP A 358 40.25 12.78 5.29
CA ASP A 358 39.25 11.86 4.80
C ASP A 358 38.08 12.62 4.17
N ARG A 359 38.11 12.71 2.85
CA ARG A 359 37.07 13.36 2.05
C ARG A 359 35.66 12.82 2.36
N LYS A 360 35.49 11.51 2.54
CA LYS A 360 34.16 10.93 2.78
C LYS A 360 33.62 11.37 4.13
N SER A 361 34.43 11.28 5.18
CA SER A 361 34.06 11.72 6.52
C SER A 361 33.81 13.23 6.58
N SER A 362 34.62 14.02 5.87
CA SER A 362 34.45 15.47 5.76
C SER A 362 33.10 15.83 5.13
N GLU A 363 32.77 15.27 3.96
CA GLU A 363 31.49 15.49 3.28
C GLU A 363 30.31 15.07 4.16
N ARG A 364 30.46 13.96 4.90
CA ARG A 364 29.45 13.42 5.79
C ARG A 364 29.19 14.31 7.01
N LEU A 365 30.23 14.83 7.64
CA LEU A 365 30.10 15.68 8.83
C LEU A 365 29.81 17.14 8.50
N SER A 366 30.04 17.53 7.24
CA SER A 366 29.68 18.84 6.74
C SER A 366 28.20 19.16 6.96
N GLY A 367 27.95 20.32 7.56
CA GLY A 367 26.61 20.83 7.86
C GLY A 367 25.95 20.26 9.12
N ILE A 368 26.58 19.32 9.83
CA ILE A 368 26.08 18.86 11.14
C ILE A 368 26.39 19.93 12.19
N LYS A 369 25.36 20.41 12.88
CA LYS A 369 25.42 21.45 13.92
C LYS A 369 24.99 20.89 15.29
N GLY A 370 24.55 21.78 16.19
CA GLY A 370 23.91 21.40 17.45
C GLY A 370 24.83 20.66 18.42
N GLU A 371 24.36 19.52 18.91
CA GLU A 371 25.02 18.74 19.95
C GLU A 371 26.38 18.19 19.50
N TRP A 372 26.53 17.86 18.22
CA TRP A 372 27.82 17.47 17.65
C TRP A 372 28.87 18.57 17.79
N SER A 373 28.58 19.77 17.26
CA SER A 373 29.50 20.91 17.34
C SER A 373 29.79 21.31 18.79
N ARG A 374 28.75 21.35 19.63
CA ARG A 374 28.90 21.65 21.07
C ARG A 374 29.88 20.72 21.75
N ARG A 375 29.87 19.42 21.42
CA ARG A 375 30.80 18.44 22.00
C ARG A 375 32.22 18.58 21.48
N CYS A 376 32.40 18.85 20.17
CA CYS A 376 33.71 19.18 19.62
C CYS A 376 34.31 20.41 20.30
N ASP A 377 33.52 21.49 20.45
CA ASP A 377 33.93 22.72 21.11
C ASP A 377 34.24 22.51 22.59
N ALA A 378 33.41 21.74 23.30
CA ALA A 378 33.65 21.40 24.69
C ALA A 378 34.96 20.60 24.86
N GLN A 379 35.33 19.78 23.89
CA GLN A 379 36.59 19.05 23.90
C GLN A 379 37.77 20.01 23.71
N PHE A 380 37.72 20.92 22.73
CA PHE A 380 38.73 21.97 22.55
C PHE A 380 38.88 22.88 23.77
N ALA A 381 37.76 23.26 24.40
CA ALA A 381 37.75 24.15 25.56
C ALA A 381 38.44 23.56 26.80
N LYS A 382 38.66 22.24 26.87
CA LYS A 382 39.42 21.61 27.97
C LYS A 382 40.89 22.04 27.98
N TRP A 383 41.44 22.41 26.83
CA TRP A 383 42.86 22.73 26.68
C TRP A 383 43.13 24.24 26.57
N ASN A 384 42.13 25.03 26.19
CA ASN A 384 42.22 26.50 26.18
C ASN A 384 42.17 27.16 27.57
N LYS A 385 42.01 26.37 28.65
CA LYS A 385 41.95 26.84 30.05
C LYS A 385 43.27 26.65 30.83
N LYS A 386 44.34 26.28 30.13
CA LYS A 386 45.71 26.34 30.63
C LYS A 386 46.42 27.52 29.99
#